data_AF-A0A9P9WAT2-F1
#
_entry.id   AF-A0A9P9WAT2-F1
#
_cell.length_a   1.000
_cell.length_b   1.000
_cell.length_c   1.000
_cell.angle_alpha   90.00
_cell.angle_beta   90.00
_cell.angle_gamma   90.00
#
_symmetry.space_group_name_H-M   'P 1'
#
loop_
_entity.id
_entity.type
_entity.pdbx_description
1 polymer ?
#
loop_
_entity_poly.entity_id
_entity_poly.type
_entity_poly.pdbx_seq_one_letter_code
_entity_poly.pdbx_strand_id
1 'polypeptide(L)'
;MDSISSALPQLANLTVNPPSSQFRPIRLGGQDFNHCCLLALNDSLNFRAGSLSFRQPSYIPDLTTDEFMRAVDQGHFPCGASYTGDYSGAPEVRVPYDWCADKCDGWQISHRDALTQWIGPLVGFILPCIAFSLSIPRSSKLSVPSWIFKPGPNQTMGLLASIIRFPPALFIVALDTILWLSICFAFAGPMLLSGIYEAYLDHRLLTILDQNIRIDTGISTKHIHVDEVTSLLEDIGPDSPSDNIMLVKARLQALLASQMSFGSAVGAPVVFFVGSFIYNLIDIRSKLGDNDTAHALAFGMWWMIVPELAIMSCLLLAANNPSALHGILGRPVEQETITEKDNKCRWKSLTVFGWSEGDVNMAQRNQIANLDRNLRMSTTDWFRSWAAAFLLLLTLCILAVLTSYNTPRVGFACRSLTHLV
;
A
#
# COMPACT_ATOMS: atom_id res chain seq x y z
N MET A 1 -25.90 -49.15 -7.41
CA MET A 1 -25.32 -47.96 -6.76
C MET A 1 -26.26 -47.66 -5.63
N ASP A 2 -25.89 -47.99 -4.39
CA ASP A 2 -26.86 -48.08 -3.29
C ASP A 2 -26.71 -46.91 -2.29
N SER A 3 -25.73 -46.02 -2.53
CA SER A 3 -25.42 -44.86 -1.68
C SER A 3 -24.81 -43.71 -2.50
N ILE A 4 -24.92 -42.46 -1.98
CA ILE A 4 -24.28 -41.26 -2.54
C ILE A 4 -22.77 -41.47 -2.70
N SER A 5 -22.13 -42.14 -1.73
CA SER A 5 -20.71 -42.47 -1.75
C SER A 5 -20.28 -43.39 -2.90
N SER A 6 -21.21 -44.16 -3.48
CA SER A 6 -20.92 -45.01 -4.64
C SER A 6 -20.93 -44.24 -5.97
N ALA A 7 -21.66 -43.13 -6.04
CA ALA A 7 -21.66 -42.23 -7.19
C ALA A 7 -20.55 -41.17 -7.09
N LEU A 8 -20.25 -40.72 -5.87
CA LEU A 8 -19.25 -39.69 -5.58
C LEU A 8 -18.31 -40.16 -4.46
N PRO A 9 -17.17 -40.78 -4.81
CA PRO A 9 -16.24 -41.32 -3.81
C PRO A 9 -15.66 -40.23 -2.90
N GLN A 10 -15.60 -38.96 -3.36
CA GLN A 10 -15.14 -37.83 -2.55
C GLN A 10 -16.11 -37.45 -1.41
N LEU A 11 -17.37 -37.87 -1.48
CA LEU A 11 -18.35 -37.72 -0.40
C LEU A 11 -18.33 -38.90 0.58
N ALA A 12 -17.59 -39.97 0.26
CA ALA A 12 -17.43 -41.09 1.17
C ALA A 12 -16.63 -40.63 2.40
N ASN A 13 -17.19 -40.87 3.59
CA ASN A 13 -16.56 -40.52 4.88
C ASN A 13 -16.43 -39.00 5.15
N LEU A 14 -17.33 -38.18 4.57
CA LEU A 14 -17.38 -36.75 4.87
C LEU A 14 -17.84 -36.52 6.32
N THR A 15 -16.95 -35.99 7.15
CA THR A 15 -17.24 -35.59 8.54
C THR A 15 -17.78 -34.16 8.60
N VAL A 16 -18.43 -33.79 9.72
CA VAL A 16 -18.90 -32.41 9.95
C VAL A 16 -17.74 -31.41 10.07
N ASN A 17 -16.60 -31.87 10.60
CA ASN A 17 -15.41 -31.05 10.75
C ASN A 17 -14.34 -31.44 9.71
N PRO A 18 -13.54 -30.49 9.20
CA PRO A 18 -12.50 -30.78 8.23
C PRO A 18 -11.38 -31.65 8.86
N PRO A 19 -10.69 -32.49 8.09
CA PRO A 19 -9.62 -33.35 8.60
C PRO A 19 -8.46 -32.54 9.24
N SER A 20 -8.19 -31.33 8.75
CA SER A 20 -7.24 -30.38 9.33
C SER A 20 -7.62 -29.91 10.75
N SER A 21 -8.92 -29.92 11.09
CA SER A 21 -9.41 -29.53 12.42
C SER A 21 -8.92 -30.47 13.54
N GLN A 22 -8.57 -31.71 13.18
CA GLN A 22 -8.10 -32.72 14.13
C GLN A 22 -6.71 -32.38 14.70
N PHE A 23 -5.90 -31.65 13.92
CA PHE A 23 -4.56 -31.21 14.32
C PHE A 23 -4.51 -29.73 14.70
N ARG A 24 -5.48 -28.92 14.24
CA ARG A 24 -5.52 -27.49 14.51
C ARG A 24 -6.95 -26.98 14.68
N PRO A 25 -7.27 -26.23 15.74
CA PRO A 25 -8.60 -25.63 15.89
C PRO A 25 -9.01 -24.79 14.67
N ILE A 26 -10.30 -24.84 14.29
CA ILE A 26 -10.88 -24.09 13.17
C ILE A 26 -10.53 -22.60 13.24
N ARG A 27 -10.63 -22.01 14.44
CA ARG A 27 -10.31 -20.58 14.70
C ARG A 27 -8.85 -20.19 14.44
N LEU A 28 -7.92 -21.15 14.43
CA LEU A 28 -6.49 -20.93 14.22
C LEU A 28 -6.05 -21.22 12.77
N GLY A 29 -6.99 -21.22 11.82
CA GLY A 29 -6.68 -21.49 10.42
C GLY A 29 -6.80 -22.96 10.03
N GLY A 30 -7.58 -23.75 10.78
CA GLY A 30 -7.78 -25.18 10.56
C GLY A 30 -8.87 -25.51 9.53
N GLN A 31 -9.48 -24.51 8.89
CA GLN A 31 -10.56 -24.71 7.92
C GLN A 31 -10.02 -25.20 6.57
N ASP A 32 -10.84 -25.93 5.83
CA ASP A 32 -10.59 -26.31 4.44
C ASP A 32 -11.81 -25.97 3.58
N PHE A 33 -11.65 -25.04 2.64
CA PHE A 33 -12.75 -24.61 1.77
C PHE A 33 -13.18 -25.71 0.78
N ASN A 34 -12.30 -26.65 0.45
CA ASN A 34 -12.69 -27.82 -0.35
C ASN A 34 -13.62 -28.73 0.44
N HIS A 35 -13.36 -28.92 1.74
CA HIS A 35 -14.25 -29.65 2.62
C HIS A 35 -15.62 -28.97 2.77
N CYS A 36 -15.64 -27.63 2.90
CA CYS A 36 -16.87 -26.84 2.91
C CYS A 36 -17.69 -26.98 1.62
N CYS A 37 -17.01 -26.98 0.47
CA CYS A 37 -17.63 -27.25 -0.81
C CYS A 37 -18.30 -28.63 -0.84
N LEU A 38 -17.60 -29.66 -0.34
CA LEU A 38 -18.14 -31.02 -0.26
C LEU A 38 -19.35 -31.11 0.69
N LEU A 39 -19.33 -30.38 1.81
CA LEU A 39 -20.48 -30.29 2.72
C LEU A 39 -21.70 -29.66 2.05
N ALA A 40 -21.49 -28.55 1.32
CA ALA A 40 -22.55 -27.91 0.55
C ALA A 40 -23.12 -28.85 -0.52
N LEU A 41 -22.24 -29.58 -1.21
CA LEU A 41 -22.62 -30.55 -2.22
C LEU A 41 -23.44 -31.70 -1.59
N ASN A 42 -23.00 -32.24 -0.46
CA ASN A 42 -23.73 -33.28 0.27
C ASN A 42 -25.14 -32.84 0.70
N ASP A 43 -25.27 -31.62 1.20
CA ASP A 43 -26.58 -31.06 1.60
C ASP A 43 -27.51 -30.84 0.39
N SER A 44 -26.93 -30.53 -0.78
CA SER A 44 -27.65 -30.29 -2.02
C SER A 44 -28.08 -31.56 -2.77
N LEU A 45 -27.54 -32.73 -2.42
CA LEU A 45 -27.77 -33.98 -3.12
C LEU A 45 -28.66 -34.93 -2.31
N ASN A 46 -29.55 -35.64 -3.01
CA ASN A 46 -30.42 -36.65 -2.41
C ASN A 46 -30.45 -37.88 -3.33
N PHE A 47 -30.20 -39.05 -2.76
CA PHE A 47 -30.21 -40.31 -3.48
C PHE A 47 -31.52 -41.05 -3.20
N ARG A 48 -32.37 -41.18 -4.22
CA ARG A 48 -33.65 -41.91 -4.12
C ARG A 48 -33.78 -42.90 -5.28
N ALA A 49 -34.06 -44.16 -4.94
CA ALA A 49 -34.39 -45.22 -5.90
C ALA A 49 -33.35 -45.42 -7.03
N GLY A 50 -32.06 -45.33 -6.71
CA GLY A 50 -30.98 -45.54 -7.68
C GLY A 50 -30.65 -44.33 -8.57
N SER A 51 -31.37 -43.21 -8.40
CA SER A 51 -31.13 -41.95 -9.12
C SER A 51 -30.68 -40.85 -8.17
N LEU A 52 -29.71 -40.06 -8.61
CA LEU A 52 -29.23 -38.86 -7.93
C LEU A 52 -30.18 -37.69 -8.29
N SER A 53 -30.65 -36.96 -7.28
CA SER A 53 -31.58 -35.85 -7.44
C SER A 53 -31.16 -34.68 -6.55
N PHE A 54 -31.40 -33.44 -6.99
CA PHE A 54 -31.10 -32.27 -6.16
C PHE A 54 -32.15 -32.09 -5.06
N ARG A 55 -31.69 -31.86 -3.84
CA ARG A 55 -32.51 -31.50 -2.69
C ARG A 55 -32.77 -29.99 -2.70
N GLN A 56 -33.94 -29.54 -2.26
CA GLN A 56 -34.19 -28.12 -2.02
C GLN A 56 -33.84 -27.74 -0.57
N PRO A 57 -33.06 -26.68 -0.34
CA PRO A 57 -32.43 -25.80 -1.34
C PRO A 57 -31.23 -26.45 -2.03
N SER A 58 -31.12 -26.27 -3.36
CA SER A 58 -29.96 -26.74 -4.13
C SER A 58 -28.93 -25.63 -4.25
N TYR A 59 -27.68 -25.91 -3.87
CA TYR A 59 -26.58 -24.94 -3.94
C TYR A 59 -25.83 -24.96 -5.27
N ILE A 60 -26.31 -25.73 -6.25
CA ILE A 60 -25.82 -25.74 -7.63
C ILE A 60 -26.89 -25.08 -8.49
N PRO A 61 -26.72 -23.80 -8.87
CA PRO A 61 -27.66 -23.12 -9.75
C PRO A 61 -27.53 -23.68 -11.18
N ASP A 62 -28.66 -23.76 -11.88
CA ASP A 62 -28.74 -23.90 -13.34
C ASP A 62 -28.15 -25.17 -13.97
N LEU A 63 -27.93 -26.25 -13.21
CA LEU A 63 -27.43 -27.52 -13.73
C LEU A 63 -28.44 -28.66 -13.56
N THR A 64 -28.61 -29.47 -14.62
CA THR A 64 -29.36 -30.73 -14.53
C THR A 64 -28.50 -31.84 -13.90
N THR A 65 -29.13 -32.87 -13.35
CA THR A 65 -28.42 -34.02 -12.74
C THR A 65 -27.53 -34.74 -13.74
N ASP A 66 -27.94 -34.79 -15.01
CA ASP A 66 -27.21 -35.47 -16.08
C ASP A 66 -25.97 -34.66 -16.49
N GLU A 67 -26.07 -33.33 -16.57
CA GLU A 67 -24.94 -32.44 -16.81
C GLU A 67 -23.94 -32.48 -15.65
N PHE A 68 -24.44 -32.54 -14.42
CA PHE A 68 -23.60 -32.70 -13.24
C PHE A 68 -22.81 -34.01 -13.27
N MET A 69 -23.46 -35.15 -13.56
CA MET A 69 -22.76 -36.44 -13.64
C MET A 69 -21.74 -36.47 -14.78
N ARG A 70 -22.03 -35.84 -15.93
CA ARG A 70 -21.04 -35.68 -17.01
C ARG A 70 -19.82 -34.86 -16.57
N ALA A 71 -20.04 -33.78 -15.83
CA ALA A 71 -18.94 -32.97 -15.30
C ALA A 71 -18.08 -33.77 -14.30
N VAL A 72 -18.70 -34.58 -13.45
CA VAL A 72 -18.01 -35.50 -12.52
C VAL A 72 -17.18 -36.52 -13.30
N ASP A 73 -17.75 -37.17 -14.31
CA ASP A 73 -17.08 -38.19 -15.13
C ASP A 73 -15.89 -37.62 -15.92
N GLN A 74 -15.98 -36.35 -16.33
CA GLN A 74 -14.90 -35.62 -17.01
C GLN A 74 -13.81 -35.11 -16.05
N GLY A 75 -13.96 -35.32 -14.73
CA GLY A 75 -13.04 -34.81 -13.74
C GLY A 75 -13.18 -33.30 -13.47
N HIS A 76 -14.23 -32.66 -13.99
CA HIS A 76 -14.64 -31.29 -13.65
C HIS A 76 -15.45 -31.25 -12.36
N PHE A 77 -14.96 -31.97 -11.35
CA PHE A 77 -15.62 -32.01 -10.06
C PHE A 77 -15.55 -30.61 -9.42
N PRO A 78 -16.69 -30.02 -9.01
CA PRO A 78 -16.75 -28.61 -8.65
C PRO A 78 -15.75 -28.23 -7.56
N CYS A 79 -15.62 -29.05 -6.51
CA CYS A 79 -14.74 -28.75 -5.39
C CYS A 79 -13.29 -29.13 -5.69
N GLY A 80 -12.40 -28.14 -5.82
CA GLY A 80 -10.98 -28.38 -6.10
C GLY A 80 -10.67 -28.77 -7.54
N ALA A 81 -11.59 -28.51 -8.49
CA ALA A 81 -11.29 -28.67 -9.91
C ALA A 81 -10.09 -27.81 -10.33
N SER A 82 -9.29 -28.36 -11.25
CA SER A 82 -8.22 -27.61 -11.91
C SER A 82 -8.66 -27.23 -13.32
N TYR A 83 -8.11 -26.14 -13.85
CA TYR A 83 -8.41 -25.69 -15.20
C TYR A 83 -7.91 -26.71 -16.23
N THR A 84 -8.84 -27.26 -17.00
CA THR A 84 -8.61 -28.31 -18.02
C THR A 84 -8.63 -27.77 -19.46
N GLY A 85 -8.72 -26.45 -19.64
CA GLY A 85 -8.80 -25.80 -20.96
C GLY A 85 -10.22 -25.47 -21.43
N ASP A 86 -11.25 -25.85 -20.68
CA ASP A 86 -12.64 -25.45 -20.96
C ASP A 86 -12.98 -24.12 -20.28
N TYR A 87 -13.47 -23.15 -21.06
CA TYR A 87 -13.88 -21.82 -20.58
C TYR A 87 -15.23 -21.84 -19.84
N SER A 88 -16.04 -22.90 -19.98
CA SER A 88 -17.26 -23.06 -19.16
C SER A 88 -16.93 -23.22 -17.67
N GLY A 89 -15.72 -23.73 -17.36
CA GLY A 89 -15.28 -24.03 -16.01
C GLY A 89 -16.05 -25.19 -15.35
N ALA A 90 -15.65 -25.54 -14.13
CA ALA A 90 -16.44 -26.44 -13.31
C ALA A 90 -17.69 -25.71 -12.79
N PRO A 91 -18.83 -26.40 -12.59
CA PRO A 91 -20.04 -25.77 -12.06
C PRO A 91 -19.78 -25.12 -10.69
N GLU A 92 -20.33 -23.91 -10.48
CA GLU A 92 -20.13 -23.13 -9.25
C GLU A 92 -21.10 -23.60 -8.16
N VAL A 93 -20.59 -23.91 -6.95
CA VAL A 93 -21.46 -24.13 -5.78
C VAL A 93 -21.67 -22.79 -5.06
N ARG A 94 -22.91 -22.29 -5.08
CA ARG A 94 -23.32 -21.03 -4.45
C ARG A 94 -24.14 -21.33 -3.20
N VAL A 95 -23.60 -20.94 -2.05
CA VAL A 95 -24.28 -21.05 -0.76
C VAL A 95 -24.64 -19.66 -0.22
N PRO A 96 -25.77 -19.52 0.49
CA PRO A 96 -26.07 -18.28 1.20
C PRO A 96 -25.07 -18.09 2.35
N TYR A 97 -24.81 -16.82 2.68
CA TYR A 97 -23.88 -16.47 3.76
C TYR A 97 -24.25 -17.11 5.10
N ASP A 98 -25.53 -17.18 5.43
CA ASP A 98 -26.00 -17.78 6.69
C ASP A 98 -25.63 -19.27 6.81
N TRP A 99 -25.70 -20.02 5.70
CA TRP A 99 -25.27 -21.41 5.67
C TRP A 99 -23.75 -21.51 5.83
N CYS A 100 -23.00 -20.63 5.15
CA CYS A 100 -21.55 -20.59 5.23
C CYS A 100 -21.07 -20.24 6.65
N ALA A 101 -21.70 -19.28 7.33
CA ALA A 101 -21.35 -18.89 8.69
C ALA A 101 -21.65 -19.99 9.72
N ASP A 102 -22.71 -20.78 9.53
CA ASP A 102 -23.08 -21.88 10.43
C ASP A 102 -22.21 -23.13 10.24
N LYS A 103 -21.91 -23.50 8.98
CA LYS A 103 -21.20 -24.75 8.64
C LYS A 103 -19.70 -24.58 8.45
N CYS A 104 -19.26 -23.39 8.09
CA CYS A 104 -17.92 -23.11 7.59
C CYS A 104 -17.30 -21.87 8.24
N ASP A 105 -17.38 -21.79 9.57
CA ASP A 105 -16.68 -20.75 10.34
C ASP A 105 -15.16 -20.91 10.24
N GLY A 106 -14.44 -19.81 10.46
CA GLY A 106 -12.99 -19.75 10.43
C GLY A 106 -12.39 -19.48 9.06
N TRP A 107 -11.08 -19.71 8.96
CA TRP A 107 -10.26 -19.38 7.79
C TRP A 107 -9.31 -20.53 7.48
N GLN A 108 -8.87 -20.63 6.22
CA GLN A 108 -7.90 -21.63 5.77
C GLN A 108 -6.52 -20.99 5.72
N ILE A 109 -5.51 -21.65 6.31
CA ILE A 109 -4.13 -21.19 6.17
C ILE A 109 -3.59 -21.56 4.79
N SER A 110 -2.72 -20.72 4.23
CA SER A 110 -2.02 -21.02 2.99
C SER A 110 -1.20 -22.31 3.10
N HIS A 111 -1.26 -23.13 2.06
CA HIS A 111 -0.49 -24.34 1.93
C HIS A 111 0.98 -23.98 1.66
N ARG A 112 1.90 -24.59 2.42
CA ARG A 112 3.34 -24.32 2.30
C ARG A 112 3.90 -24.69 0.92
N ASP A 113 3.29 -25.69 0.28
CA ASP A 113 3.72 -26.24 -1.00
C ASP A 113 3.26 -25.39 -2.20
N ALA A 114 2.26 -24.52 -1.99
CA ALA A 114 1.78 -23.59 -3.00
C ALA A 114 2.54 -22.26 -2.89
N LEU A 115 3.71 -22.20 -3.53
CA LEU A 115 4.54 -20.99 -3.56
C LEU A 115 3.74 -19.74 -4.00
N THR A 116 2.85 -19.89 -4.97
CA THR A 116 1.98 -18.80 -5.46
C THR A 116 1.13 -18.14 -4.38
N GLN A 117 0.75 -18.87 -3.31
CA GLN A 117 -0.08 -18.35 -2.23
C GLN A 117 0.66 -17.37 -1.31
N TRP A 118 1.99 -17.46 -1.18
CA TRP A 118 2.73 -16.65 -0.22
C TRP A 118 3.93 -15.91 -0.81
N ILE A 119 4.67 -16.51 -1.76
CA ILE A 119 5.83 -15.85 -2.37
C ILE A 119 5.41 -14.79 -3.38
N GLY A 120 4.33 -15.05 -4.13
CA GLY A 120 3.77 -14.14 -5.12
C GLY A 120 3.40 -12.80 -4.49
N PRO A 121 2.54 -12.78 -3.45
CA PRO A 121 2.18 -11.56 -2.74
C PRO A 121 3.37 -10.86 -2.07
N LEU A 122 4.27 -11.63 -1.45
CA LEU A 122 5.42 -11.10 -0.70
C LEU A 122 6.41 -10.38 -1.62
N VAL A 123 6.88 -11.05 -2.67
CA VAL A 123 7.88 -10.52 -3.59
C VAL A 123 7.24 -9.54 -4.57
N GLY A 124 6.01 -9.81 -5.00
CA GLY A 124 5.36 -9.05 -6.05
C GLY A 124 4.76 -7.73 -5.61
N PHE A 125 4.33 -7.63 -4.34
CA PHE A 125 3.60 -6.45 -3.85
C PHE A 125 4.19 -5.88 -2.56
N ILE A 126 4.45 -6.72 -1.54
CA ILE A 126 4.92 -6.23 -0.23
C ILE A 126 6.33 -5.62 -0.33
N LEU A 127 7.27 -6.34 -0.95
CA LEU A 127 8.66 -5.90 -1.04
C LEU A 127 8.81 -4.58 -1.82
N PRO A 128 8.16 -4.39 -2.98
CA PRO A 128 8.09 -3.10 -3.66
C PRO A 128 7.45 -2.00 -2.79
N CYS A 129 6.36 -2.29 -2.07
CA CYS A 129 5.75 -1.32 -1.15
C CYS A 129 6.68 -0.91 0.00
N ILE A 130 7.48 -1.84 0.54
CA ILE A 130 8.50 -1.50 1.53
C ILE A 130 9.49 -0.51 0.92
N ALA A 131 9.98 -0.74 -0.30
CA ALA A 131 10.88 0.19 -0.98
C ALA A 131 10.24 1.59 -1.19
N PHE A 132 8.97 1.64 -1.60
CA PHE A 132 8.24 2.90 -1.73
C PHE A 132 8.05 3.62 -0.39
N SER A 133 7.76 2.88 0.68
CA SER A 133 7.54 3.46 2.01
C SER A 133 8.77 4.21 2.54
N LEU A 134 9.97 3.87 2.07
CA LEU A 134 11.21 4.59 2.39
C LEU A 134 11.31 5.96 1.72
N SER A 135 10.59 6.17 0.62
CA SER A 135 10.54 7.46 -0.09
C SER A 135 9.56 8.43 0.56
N ILE A 136 8.60 7.91 1.33
CA ILE A 136 7.63 8.73 2.06
C ILE A 136 8.32 9.36 3.27
N PRO A 137 8.29 10.70 3.43
CA PRO A 137 8.95 11.39 4.52
C PRO A 137 8.31 11.00 5.85
N ARG A 138 9.17 10.68 6.82
CA ARG A 138 8.77 10.26 8.16
C ARG A 138 9.42 11.14 9.22
N SER A 139 8.60 11.62 10.15
CA SER A 139 9.05 12.57 11.17
C SER A 139 9.81 11.93 12.32
N SER A 140 9.57 10.64 12.56
CA SER A 140 10.20 9.86 13.62
C SER A 140 10.77 8.58 13.02
N LYS A 141 12.02 8.29 13.36
CA LYS A 141 12.67 7.01 13.07
C LYS A 141 13.01 6.36 14.39
N LEU A 142 12.69 5.09 14.62
CA LEU A 142 13.26 4.40 15.77
C LEU A 142 14.79 4.41 15.64
N SER A 143 15.45 5.15 16.53
CA SER A 143 16.91 5.19 16.57
C SER A 143 17.43 3.81 16.97
N VAL A 144 18.13 3.14 16.06
CA VAL A 144 18.80 1.89 16.42
C VAL A 144 19.86 2.23 17.47
N PRO A 145 19.82 1.60 18.65
CA PRO A 145 20.74 1.94 19.72
C PRO A 145 22.20 1.83 19.29
N SER A 146 23.00 2.87 19.53
CA SER A 146 24.38 2.95 19.06
C SER A 146 25.30 1.85 19.62
N TRP A 147 24.92 1.22 20.74
CA TRP A 147 25.64 0.06 21.29
C TRP A 147 25.61 -1.18 20.38
N ILE A 148 24.62 -1.28 19.48
CA ILE A 148 24.51 -2.37 18.50
C ILE A 148 25.64 -2.27 17.45
N PHE A 149 26.02 -1.05 17.08
CA PHE A 149 26.96 -0.78 15.99
C PHE A 149 28.35 -0.30 16.43
N LYS A 150 28.65 -0.19 17.72
CA LYS A 150 30.03 0.08 18.17
C LYS A 150 30.89 -1.17 17.98
N PRO A 151 31.81 -1.20 16.99
CA PRO A 151 32.73 -2.32 16.85
C PRO A 151 33.67 -2.32 18.06
N GLY A 152 33.77 -3.46 18.75
CA GLY A 152 34.81 -3.64 19.75
C GLY A 152 36.18 -3.70 19.04
N PRO A 153 37.24 -3.08 19.59
CA PRO A 153 38.53 -2.92 18.91
C PRO A 153 39.31 -4.22 18.61
N ASN A 154 38.82 -5.41 18.97
CA ASN A 154 39.47 -6.69 18.68
C ASN A 154 38.79 -7.43 17.51
N GLN A 155 39.53 -7.53 16.41
CA GLN A 155 39.06 -7.71 15.03
C GLN A 155 38.46 -9.10 14.70
N THR A 156 38.59 -10.12 15.54
CA THR A 156 38.09 -11.48 15.28
C THR A 156 36.85 -11.86 16.10
N MET A 157 36.75 -11.47 17.38
CA MET A 157 35.51 -11.60 18.16
C MET A 157 34.42 -10.62 17.71
N GLY A 158 34.79 -9.55 17.00
CA GLY A 158 33.84 -8.57 16.46
C GLY A 158 32.87 -9.15 15.42
N LEU A 159 33.29 -10.16 14.64
CA LEU A 159 32.44 -10.75 13.59
C LEU A 159 31.35 -11.66 14.18
N LEU A 160 31.71 -12.52 15.14
CA LEU A 160 30.74 -13.33 15.89
C LEU A 160 29.79 -12.46 16.73
N ALA A 161 30.32 -11.42 17.37
CA ALA A 161 29.48 -10.45 18.08
C ALA A 161 28.51 -9.72 17.14
N SER A 162 28.90 -9.46 15.89
CA SER A 162 28.03 -8.84 14.88
C SER A 162 26.90 -9.76 14.45
N ILE A 163 27.15 -11.07 14.31
CA ILE A 163 26.11 -12.07 14.00
C ILE A 163 25.05 -12.11 15.13
N ILE A 164 25.46 -12.00 16.40
CA ILE A 164 24.53 -11.99 17.53
C ILE A 164 23.77 -10.66 17.64
N ARG A 165 24.39 -9.55 17.26
CA ARG A 165 23.78 -8.20 17.30
C ARG A 165 22.90 -7.87 16.10
N PHE A 166 23.03 -8.61 15.00
CA PHE A 166 22.25 -8.37 13.78
C PHE A 166 20.75 -8.70 13.94
N PRO A 167 20.32 -9.85 14.50
CA PRO A 167 18.90 -10.16 14.70
C PRO A 167 18.11 -9.09 15.47
N PRO A 168 18.57 -8.56 16.62
CA PRO A 168 17.82 -7.50 17.31
C PRO A 168 17.79 -6.19 16.52
N ALA A 169 18.84 -5.86 15.77
CA ALA A 169 18.85 -4.69 14.89
C ALA A 169 17.82 -4.84 13.77
N LEU A 170 17.79 -6.01 13.11
CA LEU A 170 16.84 -6.37 12.07
C LEU A 170 15.41 -6.34 12.60
N PHE A 171 15.18 -6.85 13.82
CA PHE A 171 13.87 -6.83 14.46
C PHE A 171 13.36 -5.40 14.71
N ILE A 172 14.24 -4.51 15.22
CA ILE A 172 13.88 -3.09 15.44
C ILE A 172 13.51 -2.42 14.11
N VAL A 173 14.31 -2.63 13.06
CA VAL A 173 14.04 -2.05 11.73
C VAL A 173 12.76 -2.64 11.11
N ALA A 174 12.52 -3.94 11.27
CA ALA A 174 11.30 -4.58 10.79
C ALA A 174 10.06 -4.02 11.50
N LEU A 175 10.11 -3.87 12.82
CA LEU A 175 9.02 -3.29 13.62
C LEU A 175 8.75 -1.83 13.23
N ASP A 176 9.80 -1.02 13.08
CA ASP A 176 9.71 0.37 12.61
C ASP A 176 9.07 0.45 11.21
N THR A 177 9.43 -0.47 10.31
CA THR A 177 8.85 -0.56 8.96
C THR A 177 7.39 -0.99 8.98
N ILE A 178 7.02 -1.98 9.80
CA ILE A 178 5.65 -2.46 9.95
C ILE A 178 4.76 -1.35 10.51
N LEU A 179 5.19 -0.68 11.58
CA LEU A 179 4.45 0.46 12.15
C LEU A 179 4.28 1.58 11.12
N TRP A 180 5.32 1.87 10.35
CA TRP A 180 5.25 2.90 9.31
C TRP A 180 4.27 2.53 8.19
N LEU A 181 4.28 1.29 7.71
CA LEU A 181 3.30 0.79 6.75
C LEU A 181 1.88 0.87 7.32
N SER A 182 1.67 0.51 8.58
CA SER A 182 0.36 0.64 9.24
C SER A 182 -0.11 2.09 9.27
N ILE A 183 0.78 3.06 9.53
CA ILE A 183 0.46 4.49 9.46
C ILE A 183 0.10 4.90 8.03
N CYS A 184 0.86 4.45 7.03
CA CYS A 184 0.57 4.75 5.62
C CYS A 184 -0.83 4.27 5.22
N PHE A 185 -1.24 3.06 5.61
CA PHE A 185 -2.60 2.57 5.33
C PHE A 185 -3.68 3.29 6.14
N ALA A 186 -3.46 3.52 7.44
CA ALA A 186 -4.46 4.16 8.31
C ALA A 186 -4.69 5.64 7.95
N PHE A 187 -3.65 6.34 7.50
CA PHE A 187 -3.67 7.77 7.20
C PHE A 187 -3.51 8.08 5.71
N ALA A 188 -3.74 7.11 4.82
CA ALA A 188 -3.62 7.30 3.38
C ALA A 188 -4.45 8.49 2.86
N GLY A 189 -5.71 8.58 3.30
CA GLY A 189 -6.62 9.68 2.90
C GLY A 189 -6.09 11.05 3.30
N PRO A 190 -5.84 11.31 4.60
CA PRO A 190 -5.24 12.56 5.06
C PRO A 190 -3.90 12.89 4.39
N MET A 191 -3.02 11.91 4.19
CA MET A 191 -1.71 12.11 3.57
C MET A 191 -1.84 12.48 2.08
N LEU A 192 -2.72 11.80 1.33
CA LEU A 192 -2.99 12.16 -0.07
C LEU A 192 -3.65 13.54 -0.17
N LEU A 193 -4.60 13.85 0.70
CA LEU A 193 -5.25 15.16 0.73
C LEU A 193 -4.23 16.27 1.02
N SER A 194 -3.34 16.07 2.01
CA SER A 194 -2.24 16.99 2.30
C SER A 194 -1.31 17.14 1.10
N GLY A 195 -0.97 16.02 0.44
CA GLY A 195 -0.10 16.05 -0.74
C GLY A 195 -0.71 16.79 -1.92
N ILE A 196 -2.00 16.59 -2.21
CA ILE A 196 -2.70 17.33 -3.28
C ILE A 196 -2.86 18.81 -2.91
N TYR A 197 -3.17 19.08 -1.64
CA TYR A 197 -3.28 20.44 -1.10
C TYR A 197 -1.96 21.21 -1.29
N GLU A 198 -0.84 20.61 -0.89
CA GLU A 198 0.49 21.18 -1.02
C GLU A 198 0.86 21.34 -2.50
N ALA A 199 0.66 20.31 -3.34
CA ALA A 199 0.91 20.38 -4.78
C ALA A 199 0.15 21.53 -5.48
N TYR A 200 -1.04 21.90 -5.00
CA TYR A 200 -1.81 23.01 -5.55
C TYR A 200 -1.28 24.38 -5.12
N LEU A 201 -0.86 24.53 -3.86
CA LEU A 201 -0.15 25.72 -3.38
C LEU A 201 1.17 25.89 -4.13
N ASP A 202 1.90 24.79 -4.23
CA ASP A 202 3.05 24.53 -5.10
C ASP A 202 2.65 24.55 -6.58
N HIS A 203 1.56 25.15 -7.03
CA HIS A 203 1.37 25.47 -8.45
C HIS A 203 1.12 26.97 -8.60
N ARG A 204 0.31 27.50 -7.68
CA ARG A 204 0.08 28.93 -7.54
C ARG A 204 1.38 29.69 -7.28
N LEU A 205 2.27 29.16 -6.45
CA LEU A 205 3.50 29.86 -6.07
C LEU A 205 4.47 30.07 -7.24
N LEU A 206 4.85 29.05 -8.03
CA LEU A 206 5.65 29.30 -9.25
C LEU A 206 4.87 30.10 -10.28
N THR A 207 3.54 29.98 -10.39
CA THR A 207 2.80 30.85 -11.32
C THR A 207 3.02 32.32 -10.96
N ILE A 208 3.02 32.65 -9.66
CA ILE A 208 3.32 34.01 -9.17
C ILE A 208 4.80 34.36 -9.38
N LEU A 209 5.72 33.43 -9.13
CA LEU A 209 7.16 33.67 -9.33
C LEU A 209 7.52 33.88 -10.80
N ASP A 210 6.93 33.11 -11.71
CA ASP A 210 7.12 33.22 -13.16
C ASP A 210 6.61 34.56 -13.70
N GLN A 211 5.50 35.07 -13.14
CA GLN A 211 4.97 36.38 -13.49
C GLN A 211 5.85 37.54 -13.00
N ASN A 212 6.49 37.40 -11.83
CA ASN A 212 7.25 38.47 -11.20
C ASN A 212 8.75 38.46 -11.55
N ILE A 213 9.30 37.30 -11.86
CA ILE A 213 10.70 37.10 -12.19
C ILE A 213 10.71 36.54 -13.61
N ARG A 214 11.17 37.31 -14.60
CA ARG A 214 11.49 36.82 -15.95
C ARG A 214 12.61 35.77 -15.85
N ILE A 215 12.26 34.55 -15.46
CA ILE A 215 13.18 33.41 -15.47
C ILE A 215 13.21 32.93 -16.91
N ASP A 216 14.22 33.37 -17.65
CA ASP A 216 14.45 32.90 -19.01
C ASP A 216 14.60 31.36 -19.00
N THR A 217 13.88 30.77 -19.94
CA THR A 217 13.30 29.42 -19.88
C THR A 217 14.28 28.26 -19.72
N GLY A 218 13.84 27.22 -18.99
CA GLY A 218 14.50 25.89 -18.94
C GLY A 218 14.21 25.05 -17.69
N ILE A 219 13.60 25.63 -16.65
CA ILE A 219 13.42 24.95 -15.35
C ILE A 219 12.00 24.37 -15.29
N SER A 220 11.90 23.11 -15.68
CA SER A 220 10.68 22.32 -15.55
C SER A 220 10.28 22.19 -14.07
N THR A 221 9.16 22.83 -13.73
CA THR A 221 8.17 22.45 -12.70
C THR A 221 8.69 21.66 -11.50
N LYS A 222 9.22 22.39 -10.51
CA LYS A 222 9.53 21.88 -9.17
C LYS A 222 9.44 23.04 -8.15
N HIS A 223 8.54 22.94 -7.17
CA HIS A 223 7.95 24.07 -6.41
C HIS A 223 8.15 24.17 -4.89
N ILE A 224 8.59 25.33 -4.44
CA ILE A 224 9.13 25.68 -3.12
C ILE A 224 8.05 25.92 -2.04
N HIS A 225 8.38 25.64 -0.78
CA HIS A 225 7.53 25.92 0.38
C HIS A 225 7.35 27.43 0.65
N VAL A 226 6.11 27.86 0.88
CA VAL A 226 5.68 29.27 1.02
C VAL A 226 6.42 30.03 2.12
N ASP A 227 6.66 29.42 3.29
CA ASP A 227 7.31 30.08 4.43
C ASP A 227 8.81 30.33 4.20
N GLU A 228 9.44 29.48 3.39
CA GLU A 228 10.82 29.65 2.96
C GLU A 228 10.90 30.74 1.87
N VAL A 229 9.92 30.77 0.96
CA VAL A 229 9.81 31.80 -0.09
C VAL A 229 9.44 33.16 0.47
N THR A 230 8.63 33.29 1.52
CA THR A 230 8.39 34.57 2.19
C THR A 230 9.67 35.12 2.79
N SER A 231 10.48 34.31 3.47
CA SER A 231 11.79 34.77 3.96
C SER A 231 12.76 35.16 2.82
N LEU A 232 12.68 34.47 1.67
CA LEU A 232 13.48 34.75 0.48
C LEU A 232 12.98 35.97 -0.30
N LEU A 233 11.67 36.24 -0.31
CA LEU A 233 11.03 37.41 -0.91
C LEU A 233 11.13 38.64 -0.01
N GLU A 234 11.22 38.46 1.31
CA GLU A 234 11.44 39.54 2.29
C GLU A 234 12.80 40.23 2.11
N ASP A 235 13.81 39.52 1.61
CA ASP A 235 15.11 40.11 1.21
C ASP A 235 15.04 40.86 -0.14
N ILE A 236 13.94 40.71 -0.88
CA ILE A 236 13.68 41.38 -2.16
C ILE A 236 12.69 42.53 -1.93
N GLY A 237 13.12 43.54 -1.17
CA GLY A 237 12.47 44.85 -1.21
C GLY A 237 12.53 45.47 -2.62
N PRO A 238 11.65 46.42 -2.97
CA PRO A 238 11.63 47.06 -4.29
C PRO A 238 12.94 47.79 -4.66
N ASP A 239 13.81 48.06 -3.68
CA ASP A 239 15.14 48.66 -3.84
C ASP A 239 16.30 47.65 -3.59
N SER A 240 16.04 46.35 -3.63
CA SER A 240 17.00 45.30 -3.24
C SER A 240 18.16 45.14 -4.24
N PRO A 241 19.41 45.06 -3.76
CA PRO A 241 20.58 44.87 -4.63
C PRO A 241 20.51 43.54 -5.38
N SER A 242 21.03 43.51 -6.61
CA SER A 242 21.08 42.34 -7.50
C SER A 242 21.60 41.05 -6.84
N ASP A 243 22.40 41.20 -5.79
CA ASP A 243 23.03 40.11 -5.04
C ASP A 243 22.00 39.26 -4.28
N ASN A 244 20.91 39.85 -3.78
CA ASN A 244 19.86 39.11 -3.06
C ASN A 244 19.05 38.23 -4.02
N ILE A 245 18.78 38.70 -5.24
CA ILE A 245 18.11 37.91 -6.27
C ILE A 245 18.98 36.72 -6.69
N MET A 246 20.29 36.94 -6.85
CA MET A 246 21.25 35.89 -7.19
C MET A 246 21.36 34.83 -6.07
N LEU A 247 21.36 35.27 -4.81
CA LEU A 247 21.37 34.40 -3.63
C LEU A 247 20.10 33.55 -3.52
N VAL A 248 18.93 34.16 -3.69
CA VAL A 248 17.64 33.46 -3.68
C VAL A 248 17.58 32.42 -4.79
N LYS A 249 18.02 32.78 -6.00
CA LYS A 249 18.13 31.85 -7.13
C LYS A 249 19.09 30.69 -6.82
N ALA A 250 20.24 30.96 -6.21
CA ALA A 250 21.20 29.94 -5.84
C ALA A 250 20.67 28.98 -4.76
N ARG A 251 19.99 29.50 -3.72
CA ARG A 251 19.34 28.70 -2.67
C ARG A 251 18.22 27.83 -3.24
N LEU A 252 17.41 28.40 -4.11
CA LEU A 252 16.37 27.67 -4.83
C LEU A 252 16.96 26.55 -5.69
N GLN A 253 18.00 26.85 -6.46
CA GLN A 253 18.65 25.87 -7.32
C GLN A 253 19.32 24.76 -6.48
N ALA A 254 19.86 25.09 -5.30
CA ALA A 254 20.39 24.12 -4.35
C ALA A 254 19.29 23.22 -3.74
N LEU A 255 18.13 23.78 -3.36
CA LEU A 255 16.96 23.02 -2.92
C LEU A 255 16.54 22.02 -4.01
N LEU A 256 16.38 22.50 -5.24
CA LEU A 256 15.98 21.69 -6.40
C LEU A 256 16.99 20.58 -6.72
N ALA A 257 18.29 20.89 -6.64
CA ALA A 257 19.36 19.93 -6.88
C ALA A 257 19.49 18.89 -5.75
N SER A 258 19.07 19.21 -4.53
CA SER A 258 19.14 18.30 -3.38
C SER A 258 18.07 17.21 -3.40
N GLN A 259 17.06 17.34 -4.27
CA GLN A 259 15.97 16.38 -4.35
C GLN A 259 16.36 15.11 -5.09
N MET A 260 15.83 13.99 -4.61
CA MET A 260 15.93 12.73 -5.32
C MET A 260 15.22 12.85 -6.68
N SER A 261 15.82 12.32 -7.74
CA SER A 261 15.17 12.32 -9.05
C SER A 261 13.89 11.47 -8.97
N PHE A 262 12.80 11.93 -9.59
CA PHE A 262 11.53 11.19 -9.62
C PHE A 262 11.73 9.78 -10.18
N GLY A 263 12.56 9.65 -11.24
CA GLY A 263 12.90 8.36 -11.83
C GLY A 263 13.63 7.41 -10.89
N SER A 264 14.52 7.91 -10.01
CA SER A 264 15.19 7.06 -9.02
C SER A 264 14.31 6.72 -7.82
N ALA A 265 13.45 7.63 -7.40
CA ALA A 265 12.56 7.43 -6.24
C ALA A 265 11.38 6.49 -6.58
N VAL A 266 10.79 6.67 -7.76
CA VAL A 266 9.55 6.00 -8.17
C VAL A 266 9.80 4.93 -9.23
N GLY A 267 10.73 5.17 -10.16
CA GLY A 267 10.88 4.34 -11.36
C GLY A 267 11.27 2.89 -11.07
N ALA A 268 12.26 2.64 -10.20
CA ALA A 268 12.68 1.28 -9.91
C ALA A 268 11.57 0.43 -9.24
N PRO A 269 10.90 0.89 -8.17
CA PRO A 269 9.78 0.15 -7.58
C PRO A 269 8.57 -0.02 -8.52
N VAL A 270 8.26 0.95 -9.38
CA VAL A 270 7.19 0.79 -10.41
C VAL A 270 7.50 -0.37 -11.35
N VAL A 271 8.76 -0.54 -11.79
CA VAL A 271 9.16 -1.66 -12.65
C VAL A 271 8.90 -3.01 -11.98
N PHE A 272 9.15 -3.14 -10.67
CA PHE A 272 8.83 -4.36 -9.93
C PHE A 272 7.31 -4.63 -9.88
N PHE A 273 6.50 -3.59 -9.69
CA PHE A 273 5.04 -3.72 -9.70
C PHE A 273 4.49 -4.13 -11.06
N VAL A 274 4.96 -3.49 -12.13
CA VAL A 274 4.56 -3.83 -13.51
C VAL A 274 5.00 -5.25 -13.86
N GLY A 275 6.23 -5.63 -13.50
CA GLY A 275 6.74 -7.00 -13.70
C GLY A 275 5.89 -8.03 -12.96
N SER A 276 5.53 -7.75 -11.71
CA SER A 276 4.70 -8.64 -10.88
C SER A 276 3.26 -8.72 -11.38
N PHE A 277 2.71 -7.61 -11.86
CA PHE A 277 1.39 -7.58 -12.50
C PHE A 277 1.38 -8.41 -13.78
N ILE A 278 2.38 -8.25 -14.67
CA ILE A 278 2.52 -9.04 -15.89
C ILE A 278 2.67 -10.54 -15.55
N TYR A 279 3.50 -10.87 -14.56
CA TYR A 279 3.66 -12.25 -14.10
C TYR A 279 2.32 -12.85 -13.64
N ASN A 280 1.57 -12.12 -12.81
CA ASN A 280 0.25 -12.57 -12.36
C ASN A 280 -0.75 -12.68 -13.50
N LEU A 281 -0.73 -11.79 -14.50
CA LEU A 281 -1.57 -11.91 -15.69
C LEU A 281 -1.27 -13.19 -16.51
N ILE A 282 0.01 -13.54 -16.64
CA ILE A 282 0.43 -14.78 -17.31
C ILE A 282 -0.03 -15.99 -16.48
N ASP A 283 0.16 -15.95 -15.15
CA ASP A 283 -0.26 -17.03 -14.25
C ASP A 283 -1.78 -17.24 -14.29
N ILE A 284 -2.58 -16.16 -14.24
CA ILE A 284 -4.05 -16.20 -14.38
C ILE A 284 -4.46 -16.81 -15.73
N ARG A 285 -3.75 -16.50 -16.81
CA ARG A 285 -4.03 -17.11 -18.13
C ARG A 285 -3.67 -18.58 -18.20
N SER A 286 -2.73 -19.05 -17.39
CA SER A 286 -2.37 -20.46 -17.32
C SER A 286 -3.25 -21.25 -16.35
N LYS A 287 -3.85 -20.58 -15.35
CA LYS A 287 -4.66 -21.16 -14.27
C LYS A 287 -5.97 -20.38 -14.12
N LEU A 288 -6.80 -20.39 -15.16
CA LEU A 288 -8.09 -19.69 -15.10
C LEU A 288 -8.96 -20.29 -13.98
N GLY A 289 -9.55 -19.44 -13.15
CA GLY A 289 -10.42 -19.87 -12.05
C GLY A 289 -9.69 -20.24 -10.76
N ASP A 290 -8.36 -20.11 -10.71
CA ASP A 290 -7.62 -20.24 -9.46
C ASP A 290 -7.89 -19.04 -8.54
N ASN A 291 -8.54 -19.34 -7.41
CA ASN A 291 -8.93 -18.36 -6.40
C ASN A 291 -7.70 -17.68 -5.76
N ASP A 292 -6.59 -18.40 -5.65
CA ASP A 292 -5.40 -17.90 -4.94
C ASP A 292 -4.70 -16.80 -5.75
N THR A 293 -4.50 -17.01 -7.05
CA THR A 293 -3.85 -16.02 -7.92
C THR A 293 -4.70 -14.76 -8.05
N ALA A 294 -6.02 -14.89 -8.08
CA ALA A 294 -6.92 -13.76 -8.14
C ALA A 294 -6.98 -12.95 -6.83
N HIS A 295 -7.02 -13.62 -5.68
CA HIS A 295 -6.92 -12.94 -4.39
C HIS A 295 -5.54 -12.29 -4.20
N ALA A 296 -4.46 -12.92 -4.69
CA ALA A 296 -3.14 -12.30 -4.71
C ALA A 296 -3.14 -11.01 -5.55
N LEU A 297 -3.80 -11.00 -6.71
CA LEU A 297 -3.94 -9.80 -7.54
C LEU A 297 -4.77 -8.71 -6.84
N ALA A 298 -5.92 -9.08 -6.26
CA ALA A 298 -6.77 -8.16 -5.50
C ALA A 298 -6.01 -7.54 -4.31
N PHE A 299 -5.24 -8.35 -3.58
CA PHE A 299 -4.34 -7.89 -2.54
C PHE A 299 -3.29 -6.92 -3.08
N GLY A 300 -2.66 -7.23 -4.21
CA GLY A 300 -1.70 -6.35 -4.87
C GLY A 300 -2.30 -4.99 -5.24
N MET A 301 -3.52 -4.97 -5.78
CA MET A 301 -4.24 -3.73 -6.09
C MET A 301 -4.56 -2.90 -4.85
N TRP A 302 -4.94 -3.55 -3.76
CA TRP A 302 -5.14 -2.85 -2.48
C TRP A 302 -3.84 -2.26 -1.93
N TRP A 303 -2.71 -2.97 -2.09
CA TRP A 303 -1.39 -2.48 -1.66
C TRP A 303 -0.85 -1.31 -2.49
N MET A 304 -1.46 -0.98 -3.65
CA MET A 304 -1.09 0.18 -4.48
C MET A 304 -1.29 1.53 -3.77
N ILE A 305 -1.98 1.56 -2.64
CA ILE A 305 -2.11 2.75 -1.79
C ILE A 305 -0.73 3.30 -1.40
N VAL A 306 0.25 2.44 -1.07
CA VAL A 306 1.59 2.87 -0.66
C VAL A 306 2.39 3.48 -1.82
N PRO A 307 2.45 2.86 -3.01
CA PRO A 307 2.99 3.49 -4.21
C PRO A 307 2.35 4.83 -4.55
N GLU A 308 1.01 4.96 -4.48
CA GLU A 308 0.34 6.25 -4.72
C GLU A 308 0.80 7.33 -3.73
N LEU A 309 0.88 6.99 -2.44
CA LEU A 309 1.41 7.91 -1.42
C LEU A 309 2.86 8.31 -1.71
N ALA A 310 3.69 7.37 -2.15
CA ALA A 310 5.07 7.65 -2.51
C ALA A 310 5.18 8.53 -3.76
N ILE A 311 4.34 8.29 -4.78
CA ILE A 311 4.26 9.14 -5.99
C ILE A 311 3.86 10.55 -5.58
N MET A 312 2.78 10.71 -4.81
CA MET A 312 2.34 12.02 -4.34
C MET A 312 3.42 12.71 -3.52
N SER A 313 4.09 11.98 -2.61
CA SER A 313 5.21 12.51 -1.85
C SER A 313 6.40 12.95 -2.71
N CYS A 314 6.64 12.32 -3.86
CA CYS A 314 7.71 12.70 -4.78
C CYS A 314 7.33 13.88 -5.68
N LEU A 315 6.04 14.19 -5.81
CA LEU A 315 5.54 15.40 -6.46
C LEU A 315 5.68 16.64 -5.56
N LEU A 316 5.75 16.45 -4.25
CA LEU A 316 5.96 17.51 -3.27
C LEU A 316 7.42 17.97 -3.26
N LEU A 317 7.65 19.28 -3.15
CA LEU A 317 8.99 19.83 -3.02
C LEU A 317 9.44 19.99 -1.56
N ALA A 318 9.31 18.94 -0.77
CA ALA A 318 9.81 18.94 0.59
C ALA A 318 11.32 18.67 0.62
N ALA A 319 12.07 19.45 1.42
CA ALA A 319 13.46 19.12 1.74
C ALA A 319 13.47 17.87 2.65
N ASN A 320 13.64 16.70 2.06
CA ASN A 320 13.75 15.44 2.79
C ASN A 320 15.15 15.20 3.39
N ASN A 321 16.10 16.09 3.08
CA ASN A 321 17.47 16.04 3.56
C ASN A 321 17.76 17.22 4.50
N PRO A 322 17.87 16.99 5.83
CA PRO A 322 18.17 18.05 6.78
C PRO A 322 19.53 18.71 6.53
N SER A 323 20.47 17.99 5.91
CA SER A 323 21.80 18.52 5.55
C SER A 323 21.73 19.52 4.39
N ALA A 324 20.82 19.32 3.44
CA ALA A 324 20.60 20.29 2.36
C ALA A 324 19.99 21.56 2.94
N LEU A 325 18.96 21.42 3.78
CA LEU A 325 18.29 22.53 4.47
C LEU A 325 19.28 23.36 5.29
N HIS A 326 20.24 22.73 5.97
CA HIS A 326 21.28 23.41 6.74
C HIS A 326 22.22 24.28 5.86
N GLY A 327 22.50 23.85 4.63
CA GLY A 327 23.29 24.65 3.68
C GLY A 327 22.54 25.86 3.12
N ILE A 328 21.22 25.83 3.15
CA ILE A 328 20.34 26.87 2.63
C ILE A 328 19.96 27.90 3.71
N LEU A 329 19.63 27.41 4.91
CA LEU A 329 19.26 28.20 6.08
C LEU A 329 20.46 28.66 6.92
N GLY A 330 21.65 28.12 6.66
CA GLY A 330 22.86 28.56 7.32
C GLY A 330 23.02 30.08 7.15
N ARG A 331 22.80 30.83 8.23
CA ARG A 331 23.26 32.22 8.28
C ARG A 331 24.77 32.20 8.04
N PRO A 332 25.34 33.18 7.30
CA PRO A 332 26.78 33.34 7.31
C PRO A 332 27.21 33.39 8.78
N VAL A 333 28.17 32.53 9.15
CA VAL A 333 28.66 32.44 10.52
C VAL A 333 29.31 33.78 10.86
N GLU A 334 28.53 34.68 11.44
CA GLU A 334 29.07 35.79 12.18
C GLU A 334 29.68 35.19 13.44
N GLN A 335 30.93 35.54 13.66
CA GLN A 335 31.89 34.83 14.48
C GLN A 335 31.61 35.08 15.98
N GLU A 336 30.42 34.72 16.46
CA GLU A 336 30.10 34.80 17.88
C GLU A 336 30.61 33.55 18.61
N THR A 337 31.36 33.81 19.67
CA THR A 337 31.98 32.83 20.56
C THR A 337 30.93 31.87 21.15
N ILE A 338 30.91 30.64 20.61
CA ILE A 338 30.03 29.55 21.06
C ILE A 338 30.39 29.18 22.50
N THR A 339 29.47 29.41 23.43
CA THR A 339 29.52 28.82 24.78
C THR A 339 28.80 27.46 24.77
N GLU A 340 29.47 26.46 25.32
CA GLU A 340 29.25 25.01 25.21
C GLU A 340 27.92 24.46 25.80
N LYS A 341 26.95 25.30 26.16
CA LYS A 341 25.77 24.87 26.93
C LYS A 341 24.49 24.61 26.14
N ASP A 342 24.43 24.93 24.85
CA ASP A 342 23.19 24.83 24.06
C ASP A 342 23.12 23.64 23.07
N ASN A 343 23.96 22.63 23.25
CA ASN A 343 24.00 21.43 22.39
C ASN A 343 22.81 20.47 22.53
N LYS A 344 21.68 20.93 23.11
CA LYS A 344 20.41 20.23 23.06
C LYS A 344 19.51 20.83 21.97
N CYS A 345 20.05 20.96 20.76
CA CYS A 345 19.23 21.17 19.57
C CYS A 345 18.26 19.99 19.45
N ARG A 346 17.02 20.28 19.84
CA ARG A 346 15.87 19.40 19.87
C ARG A 346 15.37 19.26 18.43
N TRP A 347 16.06 18.46 17.63
CA TRP A 347 15.65 18.13 16.27
C TRP A 347 14.43 17.20 16.31
N LYS A 348 13.25 17.77 16.57
CA LYS A 348 12.01 17.20 16.06
C LYS A 348 12.03 17.48 14.56
N SER A 349 11.77 16.47 13.74
CA SER A 349 11.32 16.69 12.36
C SER A 349 10.14 17.65 12.44
N LEU A 350 10.38 18.90 12.10
CA LEU A 350 9.48 19.99 12.41
C LEU A 350 8.45 20.05 11.28
N THR A 351 7.37 19.28 11.44
CA THR A 351 6.12 19.57 10.76
C THR A 351 5.64 20.94 11.26
N VAL A 352 5.47 21.91 10.34
CA VAL A 352 4.76 23.22 10.33
C VAL A 352 4.37 23.89 11.67
N PHE A 353 3.94 23.16 12.70
CA PHE A 353 3.49 23.68 13.99
C PHE A 353 4.57 24.28 14.91
N GLY A 354 5.84 24.33 14.49
CA GLY A 354 6.95 24.77 15.35
C GLY A 354 7.55 26.15 15.06
N TRP A 355 7.08 26.87 14.02
CA TRP A 355 7.77 28.07 13.49
C TRP A 355 7.19 29.43 13.94
N SER A 356 6.44 29.46 15.05
CA SER A 356 5.67 30.66 15.46
C SER A 356 6.42 31.66 16.38
N GLU A 357 7.75 31.61 16.52
CA GLU A 357 8.47 32.38 17.55
C GLU A 357 9.63 33.24 17.02
N GLY A 358 9.48 33.84 15.84
CA GLY A 358 10.38 34.89 15.34
C GLY A 358 9.70 36.26 15.31
N ASP A 359 10.35 37.29 15.86
CA ASP A 359 9.89 38.69 15.81
C ASP A 359 9.96 39.25 14.38
N VAL A 360 8.85 39.20 13.66
CA VAL A 360 8.72 39.73 12.29
C VAL A 360 8.23 41.19 12.31
N ASN A 361 8.91 42.08 11.58
CA ASN A 361 8.59 43.52 11.51
C ASN A 361 7.17 43.79 10.94
N MET A 362 6.59 44.95 11.27
CA MET A 362 5.21 45.31 10.88
C MET A 362 5.01 45.43 9.35
N ALA A 363 6.04 45.84 8.60
CA ALA A 363 6.00 45.91 7.13
C ALA A 363 6.01 44.51 6.49
N GLN A 364 6.81 43.59 7.04
CA GLN A 364 6.84 42.18 6.68
C GLN A 364 5.48 41.51 6.94
N ARG A 365 4.83 41.79 8.08
CA ARG A 365 3.47 41.27 8.37
C ARG A 365 2.44 41.62 7.29
N ASN A 366 2.53 42.80 6.68
CA ASN A 366 1.57 43.22 5.65
C ASN A 366 1.83 42.52 4.30
N GLN A 367 3.09 42.26 3.95
CA GLN A 367 3.43 41.46 2.77
C GLN A 367 3.03 39.99 2.95
N ILE A 368 3.30 39.41 4.12
CA ILE A 368 2.87 38.06 4.48
C ILE A 368 1.34 37.96 4.46
N ALA A 369 0.62 38.95 5.02
CA ALA A 369 -0.85 38.96 5.01
C ALA A 369 -1.46 39.07 3.60
N ASN A 370 -0.80 39.79 2.68
CA ASN A 370 -1.24 39.86 1.28
C ASN A 370 -0.94 38.55 0.53
N LEU A 371 0.20 37.90 0.79
CA LEU A 371 0.54 36.61 0.20
C LEU A 371 -0.38 35.50 0.74
N ASP A 372 -0.64 35.48 2.04
CA ASP A 372 -1.60 34.58 2.69
C ASP A 372 -2.99 34.70 2.07
N ARG A 373 -3.45 35.94 1.83
CA ARG A 373 -4.75 36.18 1.20
C ARG A 373 -4.82 35.64 -0.24
N ASN A 374 -3.72 35.66 -0.98
CA ASN A 374 -3.63 35.14 -2.35
C ASN A 374 -3.43 33.60 -2.39
N LEU A 375 -2.80 33.03 -1.37
CA LEU A 375 -2.57 31.59 -1.23
C LEU A 375 -3.75 30.88 -0.57
N ARG A 376 -4.66 31.61 0.07
CA ARG A 376 -5.87 31.06 0.66
C ARG A 376 -6.69 30.36 -0.41
N MET A 377 -6.85 29.05 -0.24
CA MET A 377 -7.62 28.25 -1.18
C MET A 377 -9.11 28.62 -1.14
N SER A 378 -9.71 28.67 -2.33
CA SER A 378 -11.16 28.78 -2.44
C SER A 378 -11.80 27.49 -1.91
N THR A 379 -13.03 27.57 -1.43
CA THR A 379 -13.84 26.38 -1.08
C THR A 379 -13.97 25.41 -2.25
N THR A 380 -13.98 25.95 -3.48
CA THR A 380 -14.00 25.14 -4.71
C THR A 380 -12.70 24.37 -4.94
N ASP A 381 -11.54 24.97 -4.63
CA ASP A 381 -10.24 24.30 -4.73
C ASP A 381 -10.13 23.19 -3.69
N TRP A 382 -10.58 23.46 -2.45
CA TRP A 382 -10.60 22.47 -1.39
C TRP A 382 -11.46 21.25 -1.75
N PHE A 383 -12.67 21.49 -2.31
CA PHE A 383 -13.53 20.41 -2.78
C PHE A 383 -12.90 19.62 -3.93
N ARG A 384 -12.22 20.27 -4.86
CA ARG A 384 -11.49 19.59 -5.95
C ARG A 384 -10.36 18.71 -5.41
N SER A 385 -9.57 19.20 -4.46
CA SER A 385 -8.49 18.42 -3.83
C SER A 385 -9.05 17.21 -3.07
N TRP A 386 -10.13 17.40 -2.33
CA TRP A 386 -10.83 16.30 -1.64
C TRP A 386 -11.37 15.27 -2.64
N ALA A 387 -12.06 15.72 -3.69
CA ALA A 387 -12.61 14.84 -4.71
C ALA A 387 -11.52 14.05 -5.45
N ALA A 388 -10.37 14.68 -5.75
CA ALA A 388 -9.23 14.02 -6.36
C ALA A 388 -8.61 12.95 -5.45
N ALA A 389 -8.34 13.27 -4.18
CA ALA A 389 -7.82 12.30 -3.20
C ALA A 389 -8.78 11.12 -3.01
N PHE A 390 -10.08 11.41 -2.92
CA PHE A 390 -11.12 10.39 -2.77
C PHE A 390 -11.20 9.49 -4.01
N LEU A 391 -11.15 10.07 -5.21
CA LEU A 391 -11.21 9.30 -6.46
C LEU A 391 -10.01 8.35 -6.62
N LEU A 392 -8.80 8.80 -6.31
CA LEU A 392 -7.59 7.97 -6.37
C LEU A 392 -7.73 6.73 -5.47
N LEU A 393 -8.02 6.94 -4.18
CA LEU A 393 -8.19 5.83 -3.23
C LEU A 393 -9.39 4.93 -3.55
N LEU A 394 -10.52 5.54 -3.91
CA LEU A 394 -11.73 4.80 -4.22
C LEU A 394 -11.52 3.90 -5.44
N THR A 395 -10.78 4.37 -6.45
CA THR A 395 -10.50 3.58 -7.66
C THR A 395 -9.73 2.31 -7.30
N LEU A 396 -8.69 2.40 -6.46
CA LEU A 396 -7.94 1.22 -6.02
C LEU A 396 -8.79 0.25 -5.21
N CYS A 397 -9.56 0.75 -4.24
CA CYS A 397 -10.42 -0.07 -3.39
C CYS A 397 -11.53 -0.75 -4.20
N ILE A 398 -12.21 -0.02 -5.08
CA ILE A 398 -13.26 -0.59 -5.94
C ILE A 398 -12.65 -1.63 -6.88
N LEU A 399 -11.49 -1.36 -7.49
CA LEU A 399 -10.88 -2.32 -8.41
C LEU A 399 -10.43 -3.60 -7.70
N ALA A 400 -9.89 -3.48 -6.48
CA ALA A 400 -9.55 -4.63 -5.63
C ALA A 400 -10.80 -5.45 -5.28
N VAL A 401 -11.88 -4.79 -4.83
CA VAL A 401 -13.15 -5.45 -4.49
C VAL A 401 -13.79 -6.08 -5.71
N LEU A 402 -13.87 -5.37 -6.84
CA LEU A 402 -14.44 -5.89 -8.08
C LEU A 402 -13.66 -7.08 -8.60
N THR A 403 -12.33 -7.06 -8.52
CA THR A 403 -11.52 -8.22 -8.91
C THR A 403 -11.78 -9.38 -7.98
N SER A 404 -11.76 -9.17 -6.66
CA SER A 404 -12.06 -10.23 -5.69
C SER A 404 -13.49 -10.79 -5.85
N TYR A 405 -14.47 -9.95 -6.20
CA TYR A 405 -15.87 -10.33 -6.30
C TYR A 405 -16.22 -11.03 -7.62
N ASN A 406 -15.66 -10.55 -8.73
CA ASN A 406 -15.92 -11.11 -10.07
C ASN A 406 -15.01 -12.28 -10.41
N THR A 407 -14.00 -12.58 -9.60
CA THR A 407 -13.19 -13.77 -9.82
C THR A 407 -14.08 -15.00 -9.63
N PRO A 408 -14.26 -15.83 -10.67
CA PRO A 408 -14.98 -17.09 -10.52
C PRO A 408 -14.20 -17.98 -9.56
N ARG A 409 -14.84 -18.39 -8.47
CA ARG A 409 -14.29 -19.44 -7.62
C ARG A 409 -14.64 -20.78 -8.23
N VAL A 410 -13.63 -21.56 -8.58
CA VAL A 410 -13.83 -22.99 -8.82
C VAL A 410 -14.17 -23.64 -7.48
N GLY A 411 -15.37 -24.19 -7.35
CA GLY A 411 -15.82 -24.90 -6.16
C GLY A 411 -16.79 -24.13 -5.29
N PHE A 412 -16.31 -23.24 -4.40
CA PHE A 412 -17.13 -22.74 -3.29
C PHE A 412 -17.02 -21.22 -3.11
N ALA A 413 -18.14 -20.53 -3.32
CA ALA A 413 -18.23 -19.09 -3.14
C ALA A 413 -19.25 -18.72 -2.05
N CYS A 414 -18.75 -18.28 -0.90
CA CYS A 414 -19.54 -17.49 0.05
C CYS A 414 -19.49 -16.03 -0.43
N ARG A 415 -20.42 -15.64 -1.32
CA ARG A 415 -20.49 -14.26 -1.79
C ARG A 415 -21.24 -13.41 -0.76
N SER A 416 -20.50 -12.64 0.04
CA SER A 416 -21.02 -11.55 0.86
C SER A 416 -20.26 -10.26 0.51
N LEU A 417 -20.91 -9.10 0.60
CA LEU A 417 -20.26 -7.78 0.52
C LEU A 417 -19.25 -7.56 1.67
N THR A 418 -19.25 -8.43 2.69
CA THR A 418 -18.28 -8.46 3.78
C THR A 418 -17.15 -9.46 3.47
N HIS A 419 -16.27 -9.12 2.54
CA HIS A 419 -14.94 -9.70 2.50
C HIS A 419 -14.06 -8.94 3.48
N LEU A 420 -13.73 -9.54 4.63
CA LEU A 420 -12.56 -9.29 5.49
C LEU A 420 -12.87 -9.84 6.90
N VAL A 421 -12.33 -11.02 7.23
CA VAL A 421 -11.20 -11.21 8.18
C VAL A 421 -10.48 -12.48 7.78
#